data_AF-A0A670YKP4-F1
#
_entry.id   AF-A0A670YKP4-F1
#
_cell.length_a   1.000
_cell.length_b   1.000
_cell.length_c   1.000
_cell.angle_alpha   90.00
_cell.angle_beta   90.00
_cell.angle_gamma   90.00
#
_symmetry.space_group_name_H-M   'P 1'
#
loop_
_entity.id
_entity.type
_entity.pdbx_description
1 polymer ?
#
loop_
_entity_poly.entity_id
_entity_poly.type
_entity_poly.pdbx_seq_one_letter_code
_entity_poly.pdbx_strand_id
1 'polypeptide(L)'
;MNGPVSVYPYYKSLGAALYGKERLQIKVPDPFSVSIDPYHWRFLQQNYLLQEITLEMAGHCCEIKWPSEVCGNPEIMVHPSLDVSKRKRSSIKTWKEDALTVLTQILSRQKVVRREINSELWEAIRNSLVKDDILIVEETGAEGNSYGEEQQPCYKVKLGNGILVVLQKADLTQCSADVVVNASNVDLMHIGGLASRLLEAAGPELQKECKDLVRQRGSLKPGCAIITNAWKLPCKQVIHAVGPRWQSAEKEKCIKLLKQSVRESLKLADRCQHRSIAIPAISSGIFGFPLKECTRSIVTAVQRCLLNITCACVLSG
;
A
#
# COMPACT_ATOMS: atom_id res chain seq x y z
N MET A 1 35.86 52.01 50.92
CA MET A 1 35.52 51.29 49.67
C MET A 1 34.21 51.87 49.15
N ASN A 2 34.27 52.96 48.37
CA ASN A 2 33.08 53.63 47.81
C ASN A 2 33.02 53.38 46.30
N GLY A 3 32.62 52.18 45.89
CA GLY A 3 32.23 51.90 44.51
C GLY A 3 30.70 52.00 44.37
N PRO A 4 30.17 52.48 43.24
CA PRO A 4 28.72 52.49 43.01
C PRO A 4 28.17 51.06 43.03
N VAL A 5 27.13 50.83 43.84
CA VAL A 5 26.40 49.55 43.88
C VAL A 5 25.26 49.62 42.87
N SER A 6 25.34 48.81 41.84
CA SER A 6 24.27 48.70 40.85
C SER A 6 23.28 47.62 41.24
N VAL A 7 22.00 47.98 41.37
CA VAL A 7 20.89 47.07 41.67
C VAL A 7 20.06 46.89 40.40
N TYR A 8 19.83 45.65 39.98
CA TYR A 8 19.14 45.32 38.73
C TYR A 8 17.89 44.48 38.98
N PRO A 9 16.82 44.65 38.16
CA PRO A 9 15.59 43.90 38.31
C PRO A 9 15.79 42.41 38.00
N TYR A 10 15.49 41.57 38.98
CA TYR A 10 15.45 40.11 38.83
C TYR A 10 14.05 39.67 38.40
N TYR A 11 13.95 39.05 37.23
CA TYR A 11 12.68 38.57 36.71
C TYR A 11 12.51 37.09 37.04
N LYS A 12 11.65 36.81 38.03
CA LYS A 12 11.36 35.45 38.52
C LYS A 12 10.93 34.47 37.41
N SER A 13 10.24 34.96 36.38
CA SER A 13 9.81 34.18 35.22
C SER A 13 10.94 33.80 34.25
N LEU A 14 12.10 34.45 34.35
CA LEU A 14 13.27 34.23 33.51
C LEU A 14 14.40 33.49 34.23
N GLY A 15 14.37 33.43 35.57
CA GLY A 15 15.39 32.79 36.39
C GLY A 15 16.74 33.52 36.42
N ALA A 16 16.88 34.65 35.72
CA ALA A 16 18.13 35.40 35.57
C ALA A 16 17.88 36.92 35.58
N ALA A 17 18.90 37.68 36.02
CA ALA A 17 18.97 39.12 35.83
C ALA A 17 19.44 39.44 34.40
N LEU A 18 18.84 40.43 33.75
CA LEU A 18 19.21 40.84 32.39
C LEU A 18 20.03 42.13 32.42
N TYR A 19 21.14 42.17 31.68
CA TYR A 19 22.04 43.32 31.56
C TYR A 19 22.07 43.83 30.11
N GLY A 20 22.12 45.15 29.90
CA GLY A 20 22.46 45.76 28.61
C GLY A 20 21.63 45.32 27.39
N LYS A 21 22.25 45.34 26.18
CA LYS A 21 21.63 44.92 24.90
C LYS A 21 21.50 43.38 24.75
N GLU A 22 21.71 42.61 25.82
CA GLU A 22 21.73 41.15 25.76
C GLU A 22 20.30 40.61 25.65
N ARG A 23 19.99 40.03 24.49
CA ARG A 23 18.78 39.22 24.31
C ARG A 23 18.96 37.91 25.07
N LEU A 24 17.93 37.51 25.83
CA LEU A 24 17.83 36.15 26.39
C LEU A 24 18.13 35.13 25.29
N GLN A 25 19.23 34.42 25.43
CA GLN A 25 19.50 33.25 24.61
C GLN A 25 18.47 32.20 25.01
N ILE A 26 17.45 32.02 24.16
CA ILE A 26 16.49 30.95 24.33
C ILE A 26 17.28 29.66 24.27
N LYS A 27 17.42 28.98 25.41
CA LYS A 27 18.08 27.68 25.47
C LYS A 27 17.25 26.72 24.63
N VAL A 28 17.83 26.28 23.52
CA VAL A 28 17.23 25.27 22.65
C VAL A 28 17.08 23.97 23.46
N PRO A 29 15.97 23.23 23.32
CA PRO A 29 15.78 21.95 24.02
C PRO A 29 16.93 20.97 23.75
N ASP A 30 17.14 20.02 24.66
CA ASP A 30 18.13 18.96 24.43
C ASP A 30 17.56 17.91 23.44
N PRO A 31 18.40 17.32 22.56
CA PRO A 31 18.01 16.21 21.69
C PRO A 31 17.53 14.98 22.48
N PHE A 32 16.75 14.11 21.84
CA PHE A 32 16.30 12.85 22.44
C PHE A 32 16.40 11.66 21.47
N SER A 33 16.51 10.45 22.02
CA SER A 33 16.53 9.20 21.25
C SER A 33 15.20 8.45 21.32
N VAL A 34 14.89 7.73 20.24
CA VAL A 34 13.76 6.79 20.16
C VAL A 34 14.29 5.46 19.63
N SER A 35 14.10 4.39 20.40
CA SER A 35 14.46 3.04 19.97
C SER A 35 13.49 2.55 18.90
N ILE A 36 14.03 1.93 17.85
CA ILE A 36 13.27 1.33 16.77
C ILE A 36 13.66 -0.15 16.64
N ASP A 37 12.67 -1.00 16.33
CA ASP A 37 12.93 -2.43 16.09
C ASP A 37 13.95 -2.57 14.94
N PRO A 38 14.98 -3.45 15.08
CA PRO A 38 16.04 -3.58 14.08
C PRO A 38 15.54 -3.91 12.67
N TYR A 39 14.42 -4.63 12.54
CA TYR A 39 13.82 -4.97 11.27
C TYR A 39 13.00 -3.80 10.70
N HIS A 40 12.29 -3.04 11.55
CA HIS A 40 11.72 -1.75 11.14
C HIS A 40 12.80 -0.78 10.63
N TRP A 41 13.95 -0.71 11.29
CA TRP A 41 15.07 0.14 10.86
C TRP A 41 15.61 -0.27 9.50
N ARG A 42 15.90 -1.56 9.31
CA ARG A 42 16.34 -2.09 8.02
C ARG A 42 15.32 -1.81 6.90
N PHE A 43 14.02 -1.87 7.19
CA PHE A 43 12.98 -1.55 6.20
C PHE A 43 13.01 -0.08 5.79
N LEU A 44 13.20 0.85 6.74
CA LEU A 44 13.28 2.27 6.43
C LEU A 44 14.48 2.59 5.52
N GLN A 45 15.62 1.91 5.71
CA GLN A 45 16.83 2.10 4.90
C GLN A 45 16.64 1.78 3.41
N GLN A 46 15.79 0.81 3.08
CA GLN A 46 15.62 0.35 1.69
C GLN A 46 14.59 1.16 0.89
N ASN A 47 13.93 2.13 1.53
CA ASN A 47 12.82 2.88 0.95
C ASN A 47 13.10 4.38 0.91
N TYR A 48 12.48 5.09 -0.05
CA TYR A 48 12.47 6.57 -0.10
C TYR A 48 11.73 7.23 1.10
N LEU A 49 11.21 6.41 2.03
CA LEU A 49 10.50 6.81 3.23
C LEU A 49 11.37 7.64 4.19
N LEU A 50 12.68 7.40 4.28
CA LEU A 50 13.55 8.18 5.17
C LEU A 50 13.53 9.68 4.82
N GLN A 51 13.51 10.00 3.52
CA GLN A 51 13.46 11.37 3.05
C GLN A 51 12.09 12.00 3.33
N GLU A 52 11.00 11.26 3.14
CA GLU A 52 9.64 11.72 3.47
C GLU A 52 9.47 12.00 4.97
N ILE A 53 9.92 11.08 5.83
CA ILE A 53 9.85 11.26 7.29
C ILE A 53 10.70 12.46 7.73
N THR A 54 11.89 12.63 7.13
CA THR A 54 12.77 13.77 7.41
C THR A 54 12.11 15.09 7.02
N LEU A 55 11.42 15.15 5.87
CA LEU A 55 10.69 16.34 5.42
C LEU A 55 9.47 16.64 6.30
N GLU A 56 8.68 15.63 6.67
CA GLU A 56 7.52 15.80 7.56
C GLU A 56 7.97 16.33 8.93
N MET A 57 9.04 15.74 9.51
CA MET A 57 9.61 16.18 10.79
C MET A 57 10.26 17.57 10.73
N ALA A 58 10.85 17.96 9.60
CA ALA A 58 11.37 19.32 9.41
C ALA A 58 10.26 20.39 9.54
N GLY A 59 9.03 20.09 9.09
CA GLY A 59 7.86 20.94 9.30
C GLY A 59 7.51 21.19 10.77
N HIS A 60 7.97 20.30 11.66
CA HIS A 60 7.83 20.40 13.11
C HIS A 60 9.09 20.92 13.81
N CYS A 61 9.99 21.58 13.07
CA CYS A 61 11.27 22.09 13.58
C CYS A 61 12.15 21.00 14.22
N CYS A 62 12.14 19.80 13.60
CA CYS A 62 12.95 18.67 14.02
C CYS A 62 13.95 18.31 12.91
N GLU A 63 15.19 18.08 13.31
CA GLU A 63 16.26 17.53 12.48
C GLU A 63 16.55 16.10 12.95
N ILE A 64 16.31 15.12 12.08
CA ILE A 64 16.52 13.71 12.41
C ILE A 64 17.94 13.30 12.05
N LYS A 65 18.64 12.68 12.99
CA LYS A 65 19.82 11.87 12.73
C LYS A 65 19.42 10.41 12.81
N TRP A 66 19.56 9.74 11.69
CA TRP A 66 19.22 8.33 11.55
C TRP A 66 20.34 7.43 12.12
N PRO A 67 20.00 6.24 12.64
CA PRO A 67 20.99 5.27 13.11
C PRO A 67 22.00 4.87 12.03
N SER A 68 23.11 4.23 12.43
CA SER A 68 24.08 3.66 11.49
C SER A 68 23.50 2.48 10.71
N GLU A 69 24.07 2.21 9.52
CA GLU A 69 23.58 1.16 8.61
C GLU A 69 23.59 -0.23 9.23
N VAL A 70 24.61 -0.54 10.05
CA VAL A 70 24.78 -1.82 10.73
C VAL A 70 24.73 -1.60 12.24
N CYS A 71 23.54 -1.67 12.83
CA CYS A 71 23.36 -1.52 14.27
C CYS A 71 22.38 -2.57 14.82
N GLY A 72 22.77 -3.25 15.90
CA GLY A 72 21.94 -4.26 16.56
C GLY A 72 20.75 -3.66 17.32
N ASN A 73 20.88 -2.41 17.79
CA ASN A 73 19.84 -1.66 18.50
C ASN A 73 19.77 -0.24 17.90
N PRO A 74 19.01 -0.04 16.82
CA PRO A 74 18.95 1.26 16.16
C PRO A 74 18.17 2.28 17.01
N GLU A 75 18.75 3.48 17.14
CA GLU A 75 18.15 4.62 17.84
C GLU A 75 18.07 5.84 16.93
N ILE A 76 16.86 6.38 16.77
CA ILE A 76 16.60 7.61 16.00
C ILE A 76 16.85 8.80 16.92
N MET A 77 17.76 9.69 16.51
CA MET A 77 18.13 10.87 17.29
C MET A 77 17.42 12.12 16.74
N VAL A 78 16.49 12.68 17.50
CA VAL A 78 15.73 13.87 17.11
C VAL A 78 16.36 15.11 17.75
N HIS A 79 16.82 16.02 16.89
CA HIS A 79 17.39 17.30 17.29
C HIS A 79 16.39 18.44 17.02
N PRO A 80 16.34 19.46 17.87
CA PRO A 80 15.62 20.69 17.56
C PRO A 80 16.37 21.50 16.50
N SER A 81 15.66 21.96 15.48
CA SER A 81 16.24 22.85 14.47
C SER A 81 16.47 24.26 15.04
N LEU A 82 17.35 25.03 14.39
CA LEU A 82 17.61 26.43 14.76
C LEU A 82 16.34 27.30 14.74
N ASP A 83 15.31 26.90 13.98
CA ASP A 83 14.03 27.58 13.89
C ASP A 83 13.13 27.39 15.12
N VAL A 84 13.41 26.41 16.00
CA VAL A 84 12.69 26.24 17.27
C VAL A 84 12.79 27.51 18.13
N SER A 85 13.95 28.18 18.08
CA SER A 85 14.19 29.43 18.81
C SER A 85 13.30 30.59 18.36
N LYS A 86 12.72 30.52 17.14
CA LYS A 86 11.80 31.52 16.58
C LYS A 86 10.35 31.29 17.01
N ARG A 87 10.02 30.15 17.63
CA ARG A 87 8.66 29.82 18.10
C ARG A 87 8.34 30.46 19.46
N LYS A 88 7.04 30.46 19.80
CA LYS A 88 6.57 30.91 21.12
C LYS A 88 7.20 30.06 22.24
N ARG A 89 7.52 30.69 23.38
CA ARG A 89 8.13 30.00 24.55
C ARG A 89 7.32 28.80 25.06
N SER A 90 5.99 28.85 24.97
CA SER A 90 5.13 27.72 25.33
C SER A 90 5.38 26.51 24.44
N SER A 91 5.56 26.72 23.12
CA SER A 91 5.86 25.67 22.15
C SER A 91 7.28 25.09 22.30
N ILE A 92 8.23 25.89 22.80
CA ILE A 92 9.58 25.40 23.11
C ILE A 92 9.54 24.42 24.29
N LYS A 93 8.67 24.67 25.28
CA LYS A 93 8.51 23.78 26.45
C LYS A 93 7.87 22.44 26.10
N THR A 94 6.95 22.41 25.14
CA THR A 94 6.25 21.19 24.70
C THR A 94 6.91 20.51 23.50
N TRP A 95 7.95 21.11 22.93
CA TRP A 95 8.60 20.65 21.69
C TRP A 95 8.92 19.16 21.69
N LYS A 96 9.49 18.64 22.79
CA LYS A 96 9.84 17.22 22.90
C LYS A 96 8.62 16.30 22.76
N GLU A 97 7.53 16.61 23.46
CA GLU A 97 6.30 15.82 23.43
C GLU A 97 5.59 15.93 22.07
N ASP A 98 5.59 17.13 21.49
CA ASP A 98 5.02 17.38 20.16
C ASP A 98 5.80 16.60 19.09
N ALA A 99 7.13 16.64 19.14
CA ALA A 99 8.01 15.92 18.22
C ALA A 99 7.87 14.39 18.37
N LEU A 100 7.79 13.90 19.60
CA LEU A 100 7.59 12.48 19.88
C LEU A 100 6.23 11.99 19.38
N THR A 101 5.18 12.79 19.57
CA THR A 101 3.83 12.47 19.10
C THR A 101 3.78 12.36 17.58
N VAL A 102 4.37 13.33 16.87
CA VAL A 102 4.44 13.32 15.41
C VAL A 102 5.24 12.12 14.90
N LEU A 103 6.43 11.88 15.47
CA LEU A 103 7.26 10.74 15.08
C LEU A 103 6.55 9.41 15.31
N THR A 104 5.90 9.25 16.46
CA THR A 104 5.11 8.05 16.79
C THR A 104 3.94 7.88 15.82
N GLN A 105 3.24 8.97 15.49
CA GLN A 105 2.15 8.93 14.53
C GLN A 105 2.64 8.50 13.13
N ILE A 106 3.75 9.06 12.66
CA ILE A 106 4.37 8.70 11.37
C ILE A 106 4.78 7.22 11.37
N LEU A 107 5.50 6.77 12.40
CA LEU A 107 5.93 5.37 12.53
C LEU A 107 4.73 4.42 12.65
N SER A 108 3.65 4.83 13.31
CA SER A 108 2.42 4.02 13.44
C SER A 108 1.67 3.81 12.12
N ARG A 109 1.90 4.66 11.11
CA ARG A 109 1.38 4.45 9.75
C ARG A 109 2.01 3.22 9.10
N GLN A 110 3.19 2.80 9.57
CA GLN A 110 3.93 1.64 9.08
C GLN A 110 3.68 0.43 9.99
N LYS A 111 2.98 -0.57 9.49
CA LYS A 111 2.84 -1.86 10.19
C LYS A 111 3.93 -2.82 9.74
N VAL A 112 4.65 -3.38 10.71
CA VAL A 112 5.48 -4.57 10.54
C VAL A 112 4.76 -5.74 11.16
N VAL A 113 4.61 -6.81 10.37
CA VAL A 113 4.00 -8.07 10.80
C VAL A 113 5.04 -9.16 10.62
N ARG A 114 5.32 -9.92 11.70
CA ARG A 114 6.14 -11.14 11.65
C ARG A 114 5.27 -12.35 11.31
N ARG A 115 5.68 -13.17 10.36
CA ARG A 115 4.99 -14.41 9.95
C ARG A 115 6.01 -15.51 9.64
N GLU A 116 5.77 -16.69 10.18
CA GLU A 116 6.45 -17.94 9.79
C GLU A 116 5.86 -18.45 8.48
N ILE A 117 6.70 -18.75 7.49
CA ILE A 117 6.28 -19.28 6.18
C ILE A 117 7.09 -20.52 5.83
N ASN A 118 6.39 -21.56 5.35
CA ASN A 118 7.00 -22.79 4.83
C ASN A 118 7.91 -22.51 3.61
N SER A 119 9.08 -23.15 3.58
CA SER A 119 10.15 -23.01 2.57
C SER A 119 9.71 -23.16 1.11
N GLU A 120 8.76 -24.04 0.78
CA GLU A 120 8.31 -24.22 -0.61
C GLU A 120 7.39 -23.07 -1.07
N LEU A 121 6.56 -22.58 -0.16
CA LEU A 121 5.69 -21.41 -0.38
C LEU A 121 6.50 -20.13 -0.51
N TRP A 122 7.65 -20.06 0.16
CA TRP A 122 8.57 -18.93 0.15
C TRP A 122 9.20 -18.69 -1.23
N GLU A 123 9.70 -19.72 -1.91
CA GLU A 123 10.33 -19.57 -3.23
C GLU A 123 9.36 -19.06 -4.30
N ALA A 124 8.10 -19.53 -4.26
CA ALA A 124 7.05 -19.06 -5.16
C ALA A 124 6.71 -17.57 -4.93
N ILE A 125 6.66 -17.15 -3.67
CA ILE A 125 6.37 -15.78 -3.28
C ILE A 125 7.57 -14.86 -3.59
N ARG A 126 8.80 -15.26 -3.25
CA ARG A 126 10.04 -14.49 -3.45
C ARG A 126 10.23 -14.10 -4.92
N ASN A 127 9.96 -15.01 -5.84
CA ASN A 127 10.06 -14.77 -7.28
C ASN A 127 8.98 -13.82 -7.84
N SER A 128 7.94 -13.52 -7.05
CA SER A 128 6.80 -12.68 -7.43
C SER A 128 6.78 -11.27 -6.80
N LEU A 129 7.58 -11.05 -5.76
CA LEU A 129 7.61 -9.80 -4.99
C LEU A 129 8.58 -8.76 -5.59
N VAL A 130 8.25 -7.48 -5.41
CA VAL A 130 9.10 -6.34 -5.79
C VAL A 130 9.97 -5.99 -4.59
N LYS A 131 11.29 -5.88 -4.80
CA LYS A 131 12.30 -5.61 -3.76
C LYS A 131 12.05 -4.33 -2.94
N ASP A 132 11.26 -3.40 -3.46
CA ASP A 132 11.18 -2.04 -2.95
C ASP A 132 10.03 -1.81 -1.94
N ASP A 133 9.30 -2.83 -1.49
CA ASP A 133 8.18 -2.64 -0.53
C ASP A 133 8.24 -3.60 0.68
N ILE A 134 9.22 -4.51 0.74
CA ILE A 134 9.30 -5.60 1.73
C ILE A 134 10.75 -5.86 2.13
N LEU A 135 11.06 -5.81 3.42
CA LEU A 135 12.35 -6.24 3.97
C LEU A 135 12.35 -7.75 4.21
N ILE A 136 13.33 -8.44 3.63
CA ILE A 136 13.54 -9.89 3.76
C ILE A 136 14.77 -10.14 4.64
N VAL A 137 14.63 -10.91 5.71
CA VAL A 137 15.74 -11.36 6.57
C VAL A 137 15.63 -12.86 6.75
N GLU A 138 16.63 -13.61 6.26
CA GLU A 138 16.70 -15.07 6.42
C GLU A 138 17.42 -15.41 7.74
N GLU A 139 16.76 -16.17 8.61
CA GLU A 139 17.40 -16.88 9.73
C GLU A 139 17.38 -18.37 9.42
N THR A 140 18.48 -19.07 9.68
CA THR A 140 18.66 -20.47 9.26
C THR A 140 18.15 -21.42 10.34
N GLY A 141 17.10 -22.18 10.02
CA GLY A 141 16.53 -23.25 10.86
C GLY A 141 16.07 -24.43 9.99
N ALA A 142 16.34 -25.66 10.44
CA ALA A 142 16.42 -26.88 9.63
C ALA A 142 15.09 -27.59 9.27
N GLU A 143 15.10 -28.14 8.05
CA GLU A 143 14.44 -29.32 7.43
C GLU A 143 13.19 -30.02 8.03
N GLY A 144 12.30 -30.47 7.13
CA GLY A 144 11.39 -31.61 7.37
C GLY A 144 10.29 -31.87 6.31
N ASN A 145 10.46 -32.93 5.52
CA ASN A 145 9.66 -33.43 4.37
C ASN A 145 8.23 -33.99 4.67
N SER A 146 7.34 -34.04 3.66
CA SER A 146 6.89 -35.29 2.97
C SER A 146 5.55 -35.18 2.18
N TYR A 147 5.37 -36.11 1.24
CA TYR A 147 4.53 -36.14 0.03
C TYR A 147 3.07 -36.62 0.21
N GLY A 148 2.15 -36.18 -0.68
CA GLY A 148 0.90 -36.90 -1.00
C GLY A 148 -0.24 -36.09 -1.66
N GLU A 149 -0.68 -36.54 -2.85
CA GLU A 149 -1.83 -36.14 -3.70
C GLU A 149 -1.69 -34.85 -4.55
N GLU A 150 -1.88 -34.96 -5.88
CA GLU A 150 -1.91 -33.85 -6.85
C GLU A 150 -3.11 -32.92 -6.60
N GLN A 151 -3.05 -32.17 -5.51
CA GLN A 151 -3.87 -31.00 -5.28
C GLN A 151 -3.38 -29.92 -6.24
N GLN A 152 -4.19 -29.59 -7.24
CA GLN A 152 -3.88 -28.47 -8.14
C GLN A 152 -3.58 -27.22 -7.31
N PRO A 153 -2.51 -26.48 -7.64
CA PRO A 153 -1.98 -25.45 -6.75
C PRO A 153 -3.02 -24.36 -6.48
N CYS A 154 -3.48 -24.30 -5.25
CA CYS A 154 -4.37 -23.28 -4.72
C CYS A 154 -3.60 -22.52 -3.65
N TYR A 155 -3.19 -21.28 -3.96
CA TYR A 155 -2.49 -20.44 -3.01
C TYR A 155 -3.49 -19.53 -2.32
N LYS A 156 -3.46 -19.50 -0.98
CA LYS A 156 -4.38 -18.71 -0.17
C LYS A 156 -3.59 -17.80 0.74
N VAL A 157 -3.95 -16.51 0.75
CA VAL A 157 -3.36 -15.52 1.64
C VAL A 157 -4.49 -14.83 2.40
N LYS A 158 -4.47 -14.95 3.73
CA LYS A 158 -5.39 -14.23 4.60
C LYS A 158 -4.75 -12.92 5.05
N LEU A 159 -5.37 -11.80 4.70
CA LEU A 159 -4.95 -10.47 5.09
C LEU A 159 -5.38 -10.17 6.54
N GLY A 160 -4.68 -9.25 7.19
CA GLY A 160 -4.93 -8.90 8.61
C GLY A 160 -6.31 -8.29 8.89
N ASN A 161 -7.00 -7.82 7.85
CA ASN A 161 -8.39 -7.33 7.91
C ASN A 161 -9.44 -8.43 7.69
N GLY A 162 -9.03 -9.71 7.66
CA GLY A 162 -9.92 -10.85 7.48
C GLY A 162 -10.23 -11.22 6.02
N ILE A 163 -9.73 -10.47 5.05
CA ILE A 163 -9.94 -10.74 3.62
C ILE A 163 -9.09 -11.93 3.19
N LEU A 164 -9.68 -12.86 2.43
CA LEU A 164 -9.00 -14.00 1.85
C LEU A 164 -8.75 -13.75 0.36
N VAL A 165 -7.48 -13.76 -0.04
CA VAL A 165 -7.05 -13.73 -1.44
C VAL A 165 -6.68 -15.14 -1.86
N VAL A 166 -7.26 -15.62 -2.97
CA VAL A 166 -7.04 -16.97 -3.48
C VAL A 166 -6.55 -16.89 -4.92
N LEU A 167 -5.42 -17.54 -5.20
CA LEU A 167 -4.95 -17.84 -6.55
C LEU A 167 -5.30 -19.29 -6.86
N GLN A 168 -6.15 -19.50 -7.85
CA GLN A 168 -6.68 -20.82 -8.20
C GLN A 168 -6.88 -20.92 -9.71
N LYS A 169 -6.59 -22.10 -10.27
CA LYS A 169 -7.06 -22.48 -11.60
C LYS A 169 -8.56 -22.77 -11.51
N ALA A 170 -9.39 -21.97 -12.20
CA ALA A 170 -10.84 -22.08 -12.13
C ALA A 170 -11.49 -21.76 -13.47
N ASP A 171 -12.71 -22.27 -13.66
CA ASP A 171 -13.62 -21.86 -14.73
C ASP A 171 -14.59 -20.80 -14.19
N LEU A 172 -14.54 -19.59 -14.75
CA LEU A 172 -15.39 -18.49 -14.33
C LEU A 172 -16.87 -18.69 -14.68
N THR A 173 -17.20 -19.60 -15.60
CA THR A 173 -18.60 -19.95 -15.90
C THR A 173 -19.26 -20.75 -14.78
N GLN A 174 -18.46 -21.38 -13.90
CA GLN A 174 -18.90 -22.22 -12.80
C GLN A 174 -18.44 -21.70 -11.42
N CYS A 175 -17.96 -20.45 -11.35
CA CYS A 175 -17.37 -19.92 -10.13
C CYS A 175 -18.44 -19.52 -9.10
N SER A 176 -18.29 -19.98 -7.85
CA SER A 176 -19.21 -19.70 -6.74
C SER A 176 -19.02 -18.32 -6.09
N ALA A 177 -18.31 -17.40 -6.76
CA ALA A 177 -18.16 -16.03 -6.26
C ALA A 177 -19.47 -15.25 -6.41
N ASP A 178 -19.72 -14.29 -5.52
CA ASP A 178 -20.88 -13.40 -5.61
C ASP A 178 -20.89 -12.64 -6.95
N VAL A 179 -19.72 -12.21 -7.43
CA VAL A 179 -19.57 -11.51 -8.71
C VAL A 179 -18.35 -12.01 -9.48
N VAL A 180 -18.50 -12.18 -10.80
CA VAL A 180 -17.40 -12.55 -11.70
C VAL A 180 -17.01 -11.38 -12.58
N VAL A 181 -15.71 -11.22 -12.84
CA VAL A 181 -15.21 -10.20 -13.77
C VAL A 181 -15.01 -10.80 -15.15
N ASN A 182 -15.69 -10.23 -16.14
CA ASN A 182 -15.48 -10.49 -17.55
C ASN A 182 -14.39 -9.53 -18.10
N ALA A 183 -13.43 -10.08 -18.86
CA ALA A 183 -12.46 -9.30 -19.64
C ALA A 183 -13.11 -8.82 -20.94
N SER A 184 -13.62 -7.58 -20.94
CA SER A 184 -14.46 -7.02 -22.00
C SER A 184 -13.72 -5.99 -22.88
N ASN A 185 -14.39 -5.56 -23.95
CA ASN A 185 -13.98 -4.46 -24.82
C ASN A 185 -14.89 -3.23 -24.65
N VAL A 186 -14.51 -2.13 -25.30
CA VAL A 186 -15.17 -0.83 -25.20
C VAL A 186 -16.64 -0.85 -25.64
N ASP A 187 -17.02 -1.78 -26.50
CA ASP A 187 -18.39 -1.89 -27.03
C ASP A 187 -19.21 -2.98 -26.34
N LEU A 188 -18.68 -3.60 -25.28
CA LEU A 188 -19.28 -4.74 -24.58
C LEU A 188 -19.75 -5.86 -25.52
N MET A 189 -18.99 -6.11 -26.59
CA MET A 189 -19.29 -7.15 -27.58
C MET A 189 -18.53 -8.45 -27.25
N HIS A 190 -19.24 -9.48 -26.80
CA HIS A 190 -18.64 -10.70 -26.26
C HIS A 190 -18.48 -11.78 -27.33
N ILE A 191 -17.64 -11.51 -28.32
CA ILE A 191 -17.49 -12.35 -29.53
C ILE A 191 -16.30 -13.33 -29.48
N GLY A 192 -15.54 -13.37 -28.39
CA GLY A 192 -14.36 -14.24 -28.30
C GLY A 192 -13.75 -14.34 -26.91
N GLY A 193 -12.84 -15.30 -26.76
CA GLY A 193 -12.11 -15.57 -25.52
C GLY A 193 -13.04 -15.90 -24.34
N LEU A 194 -12.62 -15.50 -23.14
CA LEU A 194 -13.40 -15.66 -21.91
C LEU A 194 -14.79 -15.02 -22.02
N ALA A 195 -14.90 -13.85 -22.67
CA ALA A 195 -16.17 -13.14 -22.79
C ALA A 195 -17.22 -13.95 -23.56
N SER A 196 -16.83 -14.66 -24.63
CA SER A 196 -17.74 -15.57 -25.36
C SER A 196 -18.22 -16.70 -24.47
N ARG A 197 -17.32 -17.32 -23.70
CA ARG A 197 -17.68 -18.44 -22.80
C ARG A 197 -18.62 -18.02 -21.68
N LEU A 198 -18.41 -16.82 -21.12
CA LEU A 198 -19.34 -16.23 -20.16
C LEU A 198 -20.70 -15.92 -20.80
N LEU A 199 -20.73 -15.43 -22.04
CA LEU A 199 -21.98 -15.19 -22.77
C LEU A 199 -22.73 -16.50 -23.07
N GLU A 200 -22.03 -17.53 -23.55
CA GLU A 200 -22.60 -18.85 -23.82
C GLU A 200 -23.25 -19.44 -22.54
N ALA A 201 -22.56 -19.33 -21.40
CA ALA A 201 -23.07 -19.81 -20.11
C ALA A 201 -24.21 -18.93 -19.54
N ALA A 202 -24.13 -17.60 -19.69
CA ALA A 202 -25.13 -16.67 -19.18
C ALA A 202 -26.44 -16.68 -19.99
N GLY A 203 -26.35 -16.95 -21.30
CA GLY A 203 -27.45 -16.82 -22.25
C GLY A 203 -27.40 -15.49 -23.04
N PRO A 204 -28.13 -15.40 -24.18
CA PRO A 204 -28.11 -14.25 -25.08
C PRO A 204 -28.57 -12.93 -24.43
N GLU A 205 -29.29 -13.01 -23.31
CA GLU A 205 -29.79 -11.88 -22.56
C GLU A 205 -28.66 -11.00 -22.00
N LEU A 206 -27.50 -11.60 -21.63
CA LEU A 206 -26.32 -10.84 -21.21
C LEU A 206 -25.85 -9.88 -22.31
N GLN A 207 -25.77 -10.35 -23.55
CA GLN A 207 -25.35 -9.50 -24.67
C GLN A 207 -26.40 -8.44 -25.00
N LYS A 208 -27.69 -8.74 -24.79
CA LYS A 208 -28.78 -7.76 -24.98
C LYS A 208 -28.65 -6.62 -23.97
N GLU A 209 -28.48 -6.93 -22.69
CA GLU A 209 -28.27 -5.93 -21.62
C GLU A 209 -27.04 -5.06 -21.90
N CYS A 210 -25.91 -5.68 -22.28
CA CYS A 210 -24.71 -4.96 -22.67
C CYS A 210 -24.93 -3.99 -23.85
N LYS A 211 -25.67 -4.40 -24.88
CA LYS A 211 -26.00 -3.54 -26.03
C LYS A 211 -26.88 -2.36 -25.62
N ASP A 212 -27.86 -2.58 -24.75
CA ASP A 212 -28.75 -1.52 -24.28
C ASP A 212 -27.98 -0.51 -23.42
N LEU A 213 -27.04 -0.95 -22.58
CA LEU A 213 -26.14 -0.06 -21.83
C LEU A 213 -25.26 0.80 -22.75
N VAL A 214 -24.67 0.21 -23.79
CA VAL A 214 -23.84 0.96 -24.76
C VAL A 214 -24.69 1.94 -25.56
N ARG A 215 -25.92 1.58 -25.94
CA ARG A 215 -26.86 2.51 -26.61
C ARG A 215 -27.21 3.71 -25.72
N GLN A 216 -27.38 3.49 -24.42
CA GLN A 216 -27.76 4.55 -23.48
C GLN A 216 -26.59 5.45 -23.07
N ARG A 217 -25.38 4.89 -22.92
CA ARG A 217 -24.24 5.59 -22.30
C ARG A 217 -23.07 5.86 -23.26
N GLY A 218 -23.12 5.28 -24.46
CA GLY A 218 -21.99 5.23 -25.39
C GLY A 218 -20.98 4.13 -25.04
N SER A 219 -20.00 3.93 -25.93
CA SER A 219 -18.90 2.99 -25.71
C SER A 219 -18.05 3.41 -24.51
N LEU A 220 -17.55 2.41 -23.80
CA LEU A 220 -16.65 2.60 -22.65
C LEU A 220 -15.25 3.00 -23.10
N LYS A 221 -14.42 3.37 -22.13
CA LYS A 221 -12.99 3.63 -22.34
C LYS A 221 -12.17 2.55 -21.64
N PRO A 222 -10.96 2.21 -22.14
CA PRO A 222 -10.01 1.42 -21.38
C PRO A 222 -9.83 1.97 -19.96
N GLY A 223 -9.73 1.08 -18.98
CA GLY A 223 -9.68 1.42 -17.56
C GLY A 223 -11.04 1.55 -16.88
N CYS A 224 -12.15 1.47 -17.61
CA CYS A 224 -13.50 1.49 -17.03
C CYS A 224 -13.99 0.07 -16.69
N ALA A 225 -15.03 -0.01 -15.87
CA ALA A 225 -15.81 -1.22 -15.62
C ALA A 225 -17.30 -0.86 -15.51
N ILE A 226 -18.18 -1.81 -15.84
CA ILE A 226 -19.63 -1.69 -15.68
C ILE A 226 -20.21 -3.02 -15.20
N ILE A 227 -21.35 -2.99 -14.51
CA ILE A 227 -21.98 -4.18 -13.94
C ILE A 227 -23.34 -4.46 -14.61
N THR A 228 -23.67 -5.73 -14.77
CA THR A 228 -24.92 -6.26 -15.35
C THR A 228 -25.47 -7.39 -14.48
N ASN A 229 -26.64 -7.90 -14.82
CA ASN A 229 -27.13 -9.15 -14.25
C ASN A 229 -26.28 -10.35 -14.70
N ALA A 230 -26.27 -11.41 -13.88
CA ALA A 230 -25.55 -12.65 -14.20
C ALA A 230 -26.31 -13.59 -15.16
N TRP A 231 -27.62 -13.38 -15.32
CA TRP A 231 -28.50 -14.25 -16.10
C TRP A 231 -28.40 -15.71 -15.64
N LYS A 232 -27.99 -16.65 -16.49
CA LYS A 232 -27.88 -18.07 -16.12
C LYS A 232 -26.58 -18.46 -15.42
N LEU A 233 -25.64 -17.52 -15.23
CA LEU A 233 -24.41 -17.80 -14.50
C LEU A 233 -24.67 -18.05 -13.02
N PRO A 234 -23.90 -18.94 -12.35
CA PRO A 234 -24.06 -19.26 -10.93
C PRO A 234 -23.43 -18.20 -10.01
N CYS A 235 -23.64 -16.92 -10.32
CA CYS A 235 -23.22 -15.76 -9.53
C CYS A 235 -24.35 -14.72 -9.51
N LYS A 236 -24.22 -13.67 -8.70
CA LYS A 236 -25.28 -12.64 -8.58
C LYS A 236 -25.23 -11.66 -9.74
N GLN A 237 -24.03 -11.24 -10.13
CA GLN A 237 -23.81 -10.22 -11.16
C GLN A 237 -22.51 -10.48 -11.94
N VAL A 238 -22.36 -9.81 -13.09
CA VAL A 238 -21.13 -9.81 -13.89
C VAL A 238 -20.60 -8.38 -13.98
N ILE A 239 -19.31 -8.21 -13.68
CA ILE A 239 -18.59 -6.95 -13.92
C ILE A 239 -17.82 -7.07 -15.23
N HIS A 240 -18.10 -6.20 -16.20
CA HIS A 240 -17.38 -6.11 -17.46
C HIS A 240 -16.25 -5.10 -17.35
N ALA A 241 -15.03 -5.58 -17.11
CA ALA A 241 -13.84 -4.74 -17.02
C ALA A 241 -13.23 -4.52 -18.42
N VAL A 242 -13.03 -3.27 -18.80
CA VAL A 242 -12.44 -2.90 -20.10
C VAL A 242 -10.94 -2.66 -19.91
N GLY A 243 -10.15 -3.70 -20.12
CA GLY A 243 -8.69 -3.60 -20.11
C GLY A 243 -8.15 -2.89 -21.37
N PRO A 244 -6.89 -2.41 -21.36
CA PRO A 244 -6.26 -1.87 -22.56
C PRO A 244 -5.80 -2.98 -23.51
N ARG A 245 -5.77 -2.68 -24.80
CA ARG A 245 -4.96 -3.43 -25.77
C ARG A 245 -3.49 -3.09 -25.54
N TRP A 246 -2.63 -4.10 -25.53
CA TRP A 246 -1.21 -3.88 -25.28
C TRP A 246 -0.54 -3.17 -26.44
N GLN A 247 0.26 -2.16 -26.10
CA GLN A 247 1.13 -1.44 -27.03
C GLN A 247 2.47 -1.25 -26.33
N SER A 248 3.53 -1.86 -26.86
CA SER A 248 4.88 -1.79 -26.26
C SER A 248 5.39 -0.36 -26.15
N ALA A 249 5.05 0.51 -27.11
CA ALA A 249 5.39 1.93 -27.12
C ALA A 249 4.66 2.75 -26.03
N GLU A 250 3.52 2.27 -25.52
CA GLU A 250 2.72 2.93 -24.48
C GLU A 250 2.58 2.04 -23.23
N LYS A 251 3.64 1.33 -22.87
CA LYS A 251 3.66 0.34 -21.77
C LYS A 251 3.08 0.90 -20.46
N GLU A 252 3.54 2.07 -20.02
CA GLU A 252 3.16 2.67 -18.73
C GLU A 252 1.68 3.02 -18.71
N LYS A 253 1.15 3.51 -19.83
CA LYS A 253 -0.27 3.82 -20.01
C LYS A 253 -1.09 2.53 -19.98
N CYS A 254 -0.66 1.46 -20.65
CA CYS A 254 -1.31 0.16 -20.59
C CYS A 254 -1.37 -0.38 -19.15
N ILE A 255 -0.25 -0.33 -18.42
CA ILE A 255 -0.20 -0.75 -17.02
C ILE A 255 -1.17 0.08 -16.16
N LYS A 256 -1.19 1.41 -16.35
CA LYS A 256 -2.08 2.32 -15.61
C LYS A 256 -3.55 1.99 -15.87
N LEU A 257 -3.94 1.81 -17.12
CA LEU A 257 -5.32 1.50 -17.51
C LEU A 257 -5.77 0.12 -17.02
N LEU A 258 -4.90 -0.89 -17.10
CA LEU A 258 -5.21 -2.23 -16.55
C LEU A 258 -5.47 -2.14 -15.04
N LYS A 259 -4.57 -1.50 -14.28
CA LYS A 259 -4.75 -1.27 -12.84
C LYS A 259 -6.05 -0.52 -12.55
N GLN A 260 -6.39 0.48 -13.36
CA GLN A 260 -7.64 1.23 -13.22
C GLN A 260 -8.88 0.32 -13.41
N SER A 261 -8.91 -0.53 -14.45
CA SER A 261 -10.04 -1.44 -14.68
C SER A 261 -10.27 -2.41 -13.51
N VAL A 262 -9.20 -2.90 -12.88
CA VAL A 262 -9.28 -3.75 -11.68
C VAL A 262 -9.84 -2.97 -10.49
N ARG A 263 -9.36 -1.73 -10.27
CA ARG A 263 -9.86 -0.87 -9.18
C ARG A 263 -11.33 -0.54 -9.32
N GLU A 264 -11.78 -0.19 -10.53
CA GLU A 264 -13.20 0.09 -10.79
C GLU A 264 -14.06 -1.17 -10.61
N SER A 265 -13.53 -2.34 -10.96
CA SER A 265 -14.22 -3.62 -10.68
C SER A 265 -14.40 -3.87 -9.19
N LEU A 266 -13.33 -3.67 -8.39
CA LEU A 266 -13.41 -3.81 -6.93
C LEU A 266 -14.38 -2.80 -6.31
N LYS A 267 -14.37 -1.54 -6.77
CA LYS A 267 -15.33 -0.51 -6.31
C LYS A 267 -16.77 -0.88 -6.64
N LEU A 268 -17.04 -1.43 -7.83
CA LEU A 268 -18.38 -1.87 -8.20
C LEU A 268 -18.84 -3.04 -7.31
N ALA A 269 -17.96 -4.00 -7.06
CA ALA A 269 -18.28 -5.11 -6.17
C ALA A 269 -18.63 -4.64 -4.75
N ASP A 270 -17.84 -3.72 -4.21
CA ASP A 270 -18.07 -3.10 -2.89
C ASP A 270 -19.38 -2.31 -2.83
N ARG A 271 -19.66 -1.47 -3.84
CA ARG A 271 -20.92 -0.70 -3.94
C ARG A 271 -22.16 -1.58 -4.01
N CYS A 272 -22.05 -2.75 -4.63
CA CYS A 272 -23.11 -3.74 -4.71
C CYS A 272 -23.12 -4.73 -3.53
N GLN A 273 -22.27 -4.48 -2.50
CA GLN A 273 -22.18 -5.27 -1.27
C GLN A 273 -21.88 -6.77 -1.51
N HIS A 274 -21.13 -7.08 -2.57
CA HIS A 274 -20.66 -8.44 -2.84
C HIS A 274 -19.57 -8.84 -1.85
N ARG A 275 -19.62 -10.07 -1.35
CA ARG A 275 -18.65 -10.61 -0.37
C ARG A 275 -17.49 -11.37 -1.01
N SER A 276 -17.59 -11.70 -2.30
CA SER A 276 -16.54 -12.38 -3.06
C SER A 276 -16.54 -11.96 -4.52
N ILE A 277 -15.34 -11.84 -5.10
CA ILE A 277 -15.12 -11.44 -6.49
C ILE A 277 -14.08 -12.35 -7.15
N ALA A 278 -14.36 -12.83 -8.35
CA ALA A 278 -13.42 -13.61 -9.14
C ALA A 278 -12.89 -12.80 -10.33
N ILE A 279 -11.57 -12.62 -10.43
CA ILE A 279 -10.91 -11.75 -11.41
C ILE A 279 -9.98 -12.57 -12.31
N PRO A 280 -10.17 -12.59 -13.65
CA PRO A 280 -9.26 -13.25 -14.58
C PRO A 280 -8.00 -12.40 -14.84
N ALA A 281 -7.05 -12.94 -15.62
CA ALA A 281 -5.95 -12.18 -16.20
C ALA A 281 -6.45 -11.22 -17.31
N ILE A 282 -7.09 -10.11 -16.92
CA ILE A 282 -7.66 -9.12 -17.84
C ILE A 282 -6.58 -8.63 -18.83
N SER A 283 -6.94 -8.59 -20.11
CA SER A 283 -6.09 -8.23 -21.26
C SER A 283 -5.01 -9.23 -21.68
N SER A 284 -4.74 -10.33 -20.96
CA SER A 284 -3.63 -11.24 -21.32
C SER A 284 -3.89 -12.16 -22.52
N GLY A 285 -5.15 -12.26 -22.96
CA GLY A 285 -5.54 -13.04 -24.13
C GLY A 285 -5.48 -12.23 -25.43
N ILE A 286 -6.63 -12.03 -26.07
CA ILE A 286 -6.76 -11.32 -27.37
C ILE A 286 -6.13 -9.92 -27.37
N PHE A 287 -6.06 -9.25 -26.22
CA PHE A 287 -5.47 -7.91 -26.09
C PHE A 287 -3.94 -7.91 -25.99
N GLY A 288 -3.30 -9.09 -25.96
CA GLY A 288 -1.85 -9.26 -26.11
C GLY A 288 -1.01 -8.74 -24.95
N PHE A 289 -1.60 -8.49 -23.78
CA PHE A 289 -0.86 -8.00 -22.62
C PHE A 289 0.08 -9.10 -22.09
N PRO A 290 1.40 -8.87 -22.01
CA PRO A 290 2.35 -9.84 -21.50
C PRO A 290 1.92 -10.39 -20.13
N LEU A 291 1.86 -11.71 -19.99
CA LEU A 291 1.22 -12.37 -18.86
C LEU A 291 1.83 -11.96 -17.50
N LYS A 292 3.16 -11.83 -17.44
CA LYS A 292 3.89 -11.45 -16.22
C LYS A 292 3.51 -10.02 -15.78
N GLU A 293 3.48 -9.08 -16.71
CA GLU A 293 3.13 -7.69 -16.46
C GLU A 293 1.64 -7.52 -16.16
N CYS A 294 0.79 -8.30 -16.82
CA CYS A 294 -0.66 -8.34 -16.60
C CYS A 294 -0.98 -8.79 -15.17
N THR A 295 -0.52 -9.98 -14.80
CA THR A 295 -0.78 -10.57 -13.47
C THR A 295 -0.20 -9.71 -12.36
N ARG A 296 1.05 -9.21 -12.51
CA ARG A 296 1.65 -8.26 -11.57
C ARG A 296 0.80 -7.00 -11.43
N SER A 297 0.29 -6.44 -12.53
CA SER A 297 -0.56 -5.24 -12.48
C SER A 297 -1.88 -5.48 -11.73
N ILE A 298 -2.51 -6.63 -11.95
CA ILE A 298 -3.75 -7.02 -11.27
C ILE A 298 -3.50 -7.18 -9.76
N VAL A 299 -2.48 -7.95 -9.37
CA VAL A 299 -2.12 -8.16 -7.96
C VAL A 299 -1.80 -6.84 -7.27
N THR A 300 -0.99 -5.97 -7.88
CA THR A 300 -0.69 -4.64 -7.33
C THR A 300 -1.95 -3.79 -7.15
N ALA A 301 -2.90 -3.85 -8.09
CA ALA A 301 -4.15 -3.11 -7.99
C ALA A 301 -5.03 -3.64 -6.83
N VAL A 302 -5.15 -4.96 -6.70
CA VAL A 302 -5.86 -5.62 -5.61
C VAL A 302 -5.23 -5.27 -4.26
N GLN A 303 -3.91 -5.45 -4.11
CA GLN A 303 -3.19 -5.09 -2.88
C GLN A 303 -3.43 -3.64 -2.48
N ARG A 304 -3.29 -2.68 -3.40
CA ARG A 304 -3.52 -1.26 -3.10
C ARG A 304 -4.96 -0.96 -2.67
N CYS A 305 -5.95 -1.62 -3.27
CA CYS A 305 -7.35 -1.44 -2.88
C CYS A 305 -7.68 -2.09 -1.52
N LEU A 306 -7.11 -3.25 -1.23
CA LEU A 306 -7.40 -4.00 -0.02
C LEU A 306 -6.63 -3.51 1.20
N LEU A 307 -5.44 -2.93 0.99
CA LEU A 307 -4.57 -2.54 2.09
C LEU A 307 -4.79 -1.12 2.57
N ASN A 308 -5.10 -0.12 1.72
CA ASN A 308 -5.14 1.31 2.10
C ASN A 308 -3.95 1.77 3.01
N ILE A 309 -2.87 0.99 3.05
CA ILE A 309 -1.78 1.04 4.03
C ILE A 309 -0.53 0.56 3.30
N THR A 310 0.53 1.36 3.36
CA THR A 310 1.92 0.98 3.14
C THR A 310 2.32 0.02 4.28
N CYS A 311 2.26 -1.29 4.06
CA CYS A 311 2.65 -2.30 5.05
C CYS A 311 3.94 -3.01 4.61
N ALA A 312 4.92 -3.07 5.51
CA ALA A 312 6.08 -3.93 5.42
C ALA A 312 5.72 -5.32 6.00
N CYS A 313 5.90 -6.39 5.23
CA CYS A 313 5.82 -7.75 5.76
C CYS A 313 7.24 -8.21 6.10
N VAL A 314 7.49 -8.70 7.30
CA VAL A 314 8.75 -9.40 7.64
C VAL A 314 8.38 -10.88 7.72
N LEU A 315 8.91 -11.67 6.79
CA LEU A 315 8.68 -13.12 6.71
C LEU A 315 9.94 -13.81 7.21
N SER A 316 9.81 -14.61 8.27
CA SER A 316 10.88 -15.45 8.78
C SER A 316 10.69 -16.88 8.25
N GLY A 317 11.77 -17.44 7.71
CA GLY A 317 11.90 -18.87 7.40
C GLY A 317 12.37 -19.64 8.63
#